data_AF-A0A8H7CUY0-F1
#
_entry.id   AF-A0A8H7CUY0-F1
#
_cell.length_a   1.000
_cell.length_b   1.000
_cell.length_c   1.000
_cell.angle_alpha   90.00
_cell.angle_beta   90.00
_cell.angle_gamma   90.00
#
_symmetry.space_group_name_H-M   'P 1'
#
loop_
_entity.id
_entity.type
_entity.pdbx_description
1 polymer ?
#
loop_
_entity_poly.entity_id
_entity_poly.type
_entity_poly.pdbx_seq_one_letter_code
_entity_poly.pdbx_strand_id
1 'polypeptide(L)'
;MDGAALASAEELPLPNCNVCRRAPVTNRWYSSCLPCRDKRNESKRRTKEKKREQRMRAFQAITRDNIPTSSSSSQNVSAGKKRKVPEEESKADALERMRKRFKKMELVKAADVAPKPVSATHSETVFEKYVDDKNLYKAIKRRYPDSANSIRFYGTYAIIAIPNVNNKLKARQVARDLRSSTPLHFNLEDLEAYPDGTAYIVHYKCTCRAMPPRRASDLSAYFGSKSKPAVDETPKDACRGRIDIRVEDDRSHSKGWLGQRIKVTLNHPKM
;
A
#
# COMPACT_ATOMS: atom_id res chain seq x y z
N MET A 1 6.66 -63.36 10.60
CA MET A 1 5.38 -62.85 10.05
C MET A 1 4.79 -62.02 11.17
N ASP A 2 5.21 -60.76 11.26
CA ASP A 2 4.93 -59.92 12.42
C ASP A 2 3.96 -58.83 11.99
N GLY A 3 2.68 -59.09 12.25
CA GLY A 3 1.58 -58.15 12.03
C GLY A 3 1.57 -57.09 13.11
N ALA A 4 2.10 -55.91 12.80
CA ALA A 4 1.97 -54.75 13.67
C ALA A 4 0.51 -54.27 13.68
N ALA A 5 -0.19 -54.53 14.79
CA ALA A 5 -1.51 -54.00 15.06
C ALA A 5 -1.43 -52.47 15.17
N LEU A 6 -2.04 -51.77 14.22
CA LEU A 6 -2.24 -50.32 14.27
C LEU A 6 -3.17 -50.00 15.44
N ALA A 7 -2.58 -49.48 16.52
CA ALA A 7 -3.33 -48.95 17.66
C ALA A 7 -4.30 -47.87 17.16
N SER A 8 -5.59 -48.14 17.33
CA SER A 8 -6.67 -47.22 16.97
C SER A 8 -6.53 -45.95 17.80
N ALA A 9 -6.32 -44.82 17.14
CA ALA A 9 -6.25 -43.52 17.81
C ALA A 9 -7.60 -43.25 18.50
N GLU A 10 -7.61 -43.19 19.83
CA GLU A 10 -8.77 -42.74 20.58
C GLU A 10 -9.17 -41.33 20.15
N GLU A 11 -10.36 -41.21 19.55
CA GLU A 11 -10.94 -39.92 19.19
C GLU A 11 -11.36 -39.18 20.46
N LEU A 12 -10.44 -38.37 20.99
CA LEU A 12 -10.72 -37.42 22.05
C LEU A 12 -11.94 -36.53 21.68
N PRO A 13 -12.92 -36.36 22.60
CA PRO A 13 -14.19 -35.70 22.30
C PRO A 13 -14.00 -34.26 21.83
N LEU A 14 -14.73 -33.88 20.78
CA LEU A 14 -14.67 -32.53 20.20
C LEU A 14 -15.42 -31.52 21.10
N PRO A 15 -14.88 -30.29 21.29
CA PRO A 15 -15.52 -29.28 22.12
C PRO A 15 -16.84 -28.78 21.53
N ASN A 16 -17.76 -28.34 22.39
CA ASN A 16 -19.02 -27.73 21.98
C ASN A 16 -18.81 -26.31 21.39
N CYS A 17 -19.67 -25.92 20.46
CA CYS A 17 -19.67 -24.59 19.84
C CYS A 17 -19.86 -23.46 20.88
N ASN A 18 -18.98 -22.46 20.89
CA ASN A 18 -19.06 -21.33 21.82
C ASN A 18 -20.27 -20.40 21.60
N VAL A 19 -20.93 -20.48 20.43
CA VAL A 19 -22.06 -19.60 20.08
C VAL A 19 -23.40 -20.23 20.46
N CYS A 20 -23.67 -21.44 19.98
CA CYS A 20 -24.96 -22.09 20.24
C CYS A 20 -24.91 -23.09 21.40
N ARG A 21 -23.72 -23.52 21.85
CA ARG A 21 -23.49 -24.54 22.88
C ARG A 21 -24.14 -25.90 22.64
N ARG A 22 -24.68 -26.15 21.43
CA ARG A 22 -25.48 -27.35 21.11
C ARG A 22 -24.76 -28.39 20.25
N ALA A 23 -23.91 -27.95 19.31
CA ALA A 23 -23.27 -28.83 18.36
C ALA A 23 -21.76 -28.91 18.64
N PRO A 24 -21.14 -30.11 18.60
CA PRO A 24 -19.69 -30.24 18.64
C PRO A 24 -19.07 -29.59 17.40
N VAL A 25 -17.89 -29.01 17.57
CA VAL A 25 -17.18 -28.40 16.44
C VAL A 25 -16.53 -29.51 15.61
N THR A 26 -16.81 -29.55 14.30
CA THR A 26 -16.28 -30.56 13.38
C THR A 26 -14.75 -30.55 13.22
N ASN A 27 -14.10 -29.49 13.68
CA ASN A 27 -12.66 -29.31 13.56
C ASN A 27 -12.17 -28.45 14.75
N ARG A 28 -11.16 -28.98 15.47
CA ARG A 28 -10.60 -28.37 16.69
C ARG A 28 -10.02 -26.97 16.51
N TRP A 29 -9.72 -26.59 15.28
CA TRP A 29 -9.16 -25.28 14.93
C TRP A 29 -10.21 -24.17 14.95
N TYR A 30 -11.50 -24.52 15.03
CA TYR A 30 -12.59 -23.55 15.08
C TYR A 30 -13.27 -23.54 16.45
N SER A 31 -13.74 -22.37 16.88
CA SER A 31 -14.47 -22.18 18.13
C SER A 31 -16.00 -22.22 17.97
N SER A 32 -16.48 -22.34 16.73
CA SER A 32 -17.91 -22.33 16.40
C SER A 32 -18.24 -23.43 15.40
N CYS A 33 -19.38 -24.08 15.57
CA CYS A 33 -19.89 -25.07 14.62
C CYS A 33 -20.16 -24.44 13.23
N LEU A 34 -20.22 -25.29 12.21
CA LEU A 34 -20.47 -24.89 10.82
C LEU A 34 -21.72 -24.00 10.67
N PRO A 35 -22.91 -24.34 11.22
CA PRO A 35 -24.10 -23.50 11.08
C PRO A 35 -23.94 -22.08 11.64
N CYS A 36 -23.29 -21.94 12.81
CA CYS A 36 -23.03 -20.62 13.39
C CYS A 36 -22.02 -19.82 12.57
N ARG A 37 -21.01 -20.49 12.01
CA ARG A 37 -20.00 -19.88 11.14
C ARG A 37 -20.62 -19.38 9.84
N ASP A 38 -21.50 -20.18 9.23
CA ASP A 38 -22.20 -19.83 8.00
C ASP A 38 -23.17 -18.67 8.22
N LYS A 39 -23.95 -18.70 9.31
CA LYS A 39 -24.81 -17.57 9.71
C LYS A 39 -24.01 -16.28 9.93
N ARG A 40 -22.83 -16.35 10.54
CA ARG A 40 -21.92 -15.20 10.72
C ARG A 40 -21.37 -14.70 9.39
N ASN A 41 -20.96 -15.60 8.50
CA ASN A 41 -20.45 -15.26 7.17
C ASN A 41 -21.53 -14.60 6.30
N GLU A 42 -22.75 -15.13 6.35
CA GLU A 42 -23.91 -14.58 5.67
C GLU A 42 -24.25 -13.17 6.17
N SER A 43 -24.25 -12.96 7.49
CA SER A 43 -24.40 -11.62 8.08
C SER A 43 -23.33 -10.64 7.58
N LYS A 44 -22.07 -11.07 7.51
CA LYS A 44 -20.98 -10.24 6.94
C LYS A 44 -21.18 -9.93 5.46
N ARG A 45 -21.67 -10.90 4.66
CA ARG A 45 -22.00 -10.70 3.24
C ARG A 45 -23.09 -9.65 3.08
N ARG A 46 -24.21 -9.78 3.81
CA ARG A 46 -25.32 -8.81 3.79
C ARG A 46 -24.89 -7.41 4.19
N THR A 47 -24.06 -7.26 5.21
CA THR A 47 -23.54 -5.94 5.62
C THR A 47 -22.63 -5.33 4.55
N LYS A 48 -21.78 -6.13 3.90
CA LYS A 48 -20.92 -5.66 2.80
C LYS A 48 -21.74 -5.25 1.58
N GLU A 49 -22.79 -6.00 1.26
CA GLU A 49 -23.72 -5.71 0.17
C GLU A 49 -24.51 -4.43 0.41
N LYS A 50 -25.11 -4.26 1.61
CA LYS A 50 -25.76 -3.00 2.00
C LYS A 50 -24.83 -1.80 1.89
N LYS A 51 -23.57 -1.93 2.31
CA LYS A 51 -22.57 -0.86 2.17
C LYS A 51 -22.22 -0.56 0.71
N ARG A 52 -22.23 -1.56 -0.17
CA ARG A 52 -22.03 -1.38 -1.62
C ARG A 52 -23.23 -0.68 -2.25
N GLU A 53 -24.44 -1.09 -1.90
CA GLU A 53 -25.68 -0.46 -2.37
C GLU A 53 -25.77 1.00 -1.93
N GLN A 54 -25.46 1.30 -0.66
CA GLN A 54 -25.44 2.67 -0.15
C GLN A 54 -24.43 3.56 -0.90
N ARG A 55 -23.26 3.01 -1.27
CA ARG A 55 -22.28 3.72 -2.09
C ARG A 55 -22.78 3.96 -3.52
N MET A 56 -23.45 2.98 -4.12
CA MET A 56 -24.06 3.14 -5.45
C MET A 56 -25.16 4.20 -5.44
N ARG A 57 -26.03 4.20 -4.42
CA ARG A 57 -27.06 5.24 -4.25
C ARG A 57 -26.45 6.63 -4.04
N ALA A 58 -25.41 6.75 -3.22
CA ALA A 58 -24.70 8.01 -3.03
C ALA A 58 -24.06 8.52 -4.33
N PHE A 59 -23.48 7.62 -5.13
CA PHE A 59 -22.92 7.98 -6.44
C PHE A 59 -23.99 8.43 -7.44
N GLN A 60 -25.12 7.73 -7.49
CA GLN A 60 -26.26 8.09 -8.35
C GLN A 60 -26.86 9.46 -7.98
N ALA A 61 -26.94 9.79 -6.68
CA ALA A 61 -27.40 11.10 -6.22
C ALA A 61 -26.50 12.23 -6.76
N ILE A 62 -25.17 12.08 -6.68
CA ILE A 62 -24.21 13.08 -7.17
C ILE A 62 -24.32 13.30 -8.69
N THR A 63 -24.57 12.24 -9.45
CA THR A 63 -24.70 12.35 -10.92
C THR A 63 -26.00 13.04 -11.35
N ARG A 64 -27.05 13.02 -10.52
CA ARG A 64 -28.36 13.57 -10.90
C ARG A 64 -28.41 15.10 -10.81
N ASP A 65 -27.65 15.68 -9.90
CA ASP A 65 -27.62 17.13 -9.66
C ASP A 65 -26.70 17.92 -10.61
N ASN A 66 -25.99 17.24 -11.52
CA ASN A 66 -25.04 17.88 -12.45
C ASN A 66 -25.41 17.75 -13.94
N ILE A 67 -26.62 17.32 -14.28
CA ILE A 67 -27.11 17.38 -15.67
C ILE A 67 -27.89 18.69 -15.81
N PRO A 68 -27.37 19.71 -16.52
CA PRO A 68 -28.14 20.90 -16.83
C PRO A 68 -29.28 20.46 -17.76
N THR A 69 -30.50 20.42 -17.23
CA THR A 69 -31.70 20.08 -17.99
C THR A 69 -31.98 21.22 -18.97
N SER A 70 -31.39 21.16 -20.16
CA SER A 70 -31.68 22.05 -21.27
C SER A 70 -32.95 21.58 -21.98
N SER A 71 -34.11 21.91 -21.40
CA SER A 71 -35.41 21.77 -22.09
C SER A 71 -36.40 22.82 -21.58
N SER A 72 -36.34 23.99 -22.21
CA SER A 72 -37.46 24.78 -22.73
C SER A 72 -38.85 24.63 -22.09
N SER A 73 -39.31 25.70 -21.42
CA SER A 73 -40.69 26.17 -21.58
C SER A 73 -40.73 27.70 -21.51
N SER A 74 -41.11 28.30 -22.63
CA SER A 74 -41.34 29.72 -22.85
C SER A 74 -42.46 30.26 -21.94
N GLN A 75 -42.18 31.31 -21.16
CA GLN A 75 -43.17 32.32 -20.84
C GLN A 75 -42.51 33.71 -20.79
N ASN A 76 -43.08 34.61 -21.58
CA ASN A 76 -42.78 36.04 -21.69
C ASN A 76 -43.08 36.75 -20.37
N VAL A 77 -42.12 37.51 -19.81
CA VAL A 77 -42.33 38.92 -19.42
C VAL A 77 -41.02 39.65 -19.05
N SER A 78 -40.97 40.89 -19.53
CA SER A 78 -40.21 42.05 -19.02
C SER A 78 -38.67 42.07 -19.09
N ALA A 79 -38.19 42.66 -20.19
CA ALA A 79 -37.15 43.69 -20.28
C ALA A 79 -36.11 43.77 -19.14
N GLY A 80 -35.08 42.92 -19.22
CA GLY A 80 -33.88 43.00 -18.39
C GLY A 80 -32.61 42.91 -19.23
N LYS A 81 -32.07 44.07 -19.60
CA LYS A 81 -30.66 44.37 -19.98
C LYS A 81 -29.81 43.19 -20.49
N LYS A 82 -29.76 43.03 -21.81
CA LYS A 82 -28.84 42.14 -22.55
C LYS A 82 -27.38 42.43 -22.14
N ARG A 83 -26.77 41.52 -21.38
CA ARG A 83 -25.30 41.46 -21.23
C ARG A 83 -24.75 40.58 -22.36
N LYS A 84 -23.93 41.19 -23.22
CA LYS A 84 -23.12 40.52 -24.24
C LYS A 84 -22.33 39.37 -23.60
N VAL A 85 -22.62 38.14 -24.01
CA VAL A 85 -21.81 36.96 -23.70
C VAL A 85 -20.56 37.04 -24.60
N PRO A 86 -19.33 37.01 -24.04
CA PRO A 86 -18.13 36.97 -24.85
C PRO A 86 -18.00 35.61 -25.53
N GLU A 87 -17.67 35.73 -26.81
CA GLU A 87 -17.17 34.74 -27.76
C GLU A 87 -16.23 33.69 -27.16
N GLU A 88 -16.26 32.48 -27.74
CA GLU A 88 -15.50 31.29 -27.34
C GLU A 88 -14.01 31.59 -27.08
N GLU A 89 -13.66 31.93 -25.84
CA GLU A 89 -12.28 31.80 -25.37
C GLU A 89 -11.91 30.32 -25.45
N SER A 90 -11.01 29.98 -26.37
CA SER A 90 -10.55 28.62 -26.61
C SER A 90 -10.14 27.97 -25.28
N LYS A 91 -10.55 26.72 -25.06
CA LYS A 91 -10.19 25.96 -23.85
C LYS A 91 -8.68 25.94 -23.55
N ALA A 92 -7.84 26.20 -24.55
CA ALA A 92 -6.40 26.34 -24.41
C ALA A 92 -6.01 27.58 -23.56
N ASP A 93 -6.70 28.71 -23.76
CA ASP A 93 -6.40 29.97 -23.07
C ASP A 93 -6.80 29.92 -21.59
N ALA A 94 -7.91 29.25 -21.27
CA ALA A 94 -8.34 29.01 -19.89
C ALA A 94 -7.34 28.11 -19.13
N LEU A 95 -6.77 27.09 -19.80
CA LEU A 95 -5.75 26.19 -19.25
C LEU A 95 -4.42 26.91 -19.02
N GLU A 96 -4.03 27.83 -19.90
CA GLU A 96 -2.80 28.61 -19.74
C GLU A 96 -2.91 29.63 -18.59
N ARG A 97 -4.06 30.29 -18.44
CA ARG A 97 -4.32 31.19 -17.30
C ARG A 97 -4.29 30.44 -15.96
N MET A 98 -4.77 29.20 -15.91
CA MET A 98 -4.64 28.38 -14.70
C MET A 98 -3.18 27.99 -14.40
N ARG A 99 -2.37 27.61 -15.40
CA ARG A 99 -0.94 27.29 -15.20
C ARG A 99 -0.13 28.50 -14.69
N LYS A 100 -0.41 29.70 -15.20
CA LYS A 100 0.27 30.93 -14.75
C LYS A 100 -0.05 31.30 -13.29
N ARG A 101 -1.24 30.94 -12.77
CA ARG A 101 -1.59 31.17 -11.36
C ARG A 101 -0.83 30.27 -10.39
N PHE A 102 -0.58 29.01 -10.74
CA PHE A 102 0.20 28.10 -9.87
C PHE A 102 1.69 28.46 -9.82
N LYS A 103 2.25 28.98 -10.93
CA LYS A 103 3.67 29.37 -10.99
C LYS A 103 4.01 30.60 -10.12
N LYS A 104 3.02 31.42 -9.75
CA LYS A 104 3.23 32.62 -8.92
C LYS A 104 3.18 32.36 -7.40
N MET A 105 2.82 31.15 -6.97
CA MET A 105 2.79 30.77 -5.54
C MET A 105 4.07 30.10 -5.02
N GLU A 106 5.04 29.77 -5.88
CA GLU A 106 6.31 29.14 -5.46
C GLU A 106 7.44 30.14 -5.12
N LEU A 107 7.15 31.44 -5.04
CA LEU A 107 8.18 32.47 -4.83
C LEU A 107 7.90 33.36 -3.61
N VAL A 108 7.62 32.73 -2.47
CA VAL A 108 7.95 33.34 -1.16
C VAL A 108 9.22 32.66 -0.68
N LYS A 109 10.35 33.26 -1.09
CA LYS A 109 11.68 32.96 -0.58
C LYS A 109 11.68 33.12 0.94
N ALA A 110 11.89 32.04 1.67
CA ALA A 110 12.32 32.10 3.06
C ALA A 110 13.71 32.75 3.07
N ALA A 111 13.76 33.99 3.55
CA ALA A 111 15.00 34.69 3.82
C ALA A 111 15.70 34.04 5.02
N ASP A 112 17.00 33.83 4.81
CA ASP A 112 18.09 33.51 5.72
C ASP A 112 17.79 33.58 7.23
N VAL A 113 17.62 32.40 7.85
CA VAL A 113 18.02 32.18 9.24
C VAL A 113 19.06 31.07 9.20
N ALA A 114 20.33 31.45 9.28
CA ALA A 114 21.43 30.51 9.37
C ALA A 114 21.33 29.73 10.69
N PRO A 115 21.09 28.40 10.67
CA PRO A 115 21.09 27.61 11.89
C PRO A 115 22.53 27.49 12.41
N LYS A 116 22.72 27.89 13.68
CA LYS A 116 23.96 27.64 14.44
C LYS A 116 24.33 26.15 14.36
N PRO A 117 25.61 25.80 14.09
CA PRO A 117 26.06 24.42 14.11
C PRO A 117 26.04 23.92 15.56
N VAL A 118 25.05 23.10 15.90
CA VAL A 118 25.07 22.29 17.11
C VAL A 118 25.96 21.09 16.84
N SER A 119 27.06 21.01 17.59
CA SER A 119 28.05 19.93 17.50
C SER A 119 27.38 18.58 17.67
N ALA A 120 27.49 17.75 16.63
CA ALA A 120 26.90 16.43 16.54
C ALA A 120 27.59 15.45 17.51
N THR A 121 26.85 14.98 18.50
CA THR A 121 27.17 13.78 19.26
C THR A 121 25.91 12.91 19.24
N HIS A 122 26.04 11.68 18.72
CA HIS A 122 25.01 10.75 18.25
C HIS A 122 24.54 10.94 16.81
N SER A 123 24.86 9.95 15.98
CA SER A 123 24.47 9.79 14.58
C SER A 123 22.97 9.56 14.43
N GLU A 124 22.16 10.60 14.66
CA GLU A 124 20.75 10.56 14.31
C GLU A 124 20.65 10.42 12.79
N THR A 125 20.15 9.29 12.32
CA THR A 125 19.95 9.05 10.89
C THR A 125 18.93 10.07 10.37
N VAL A 126 19.42 11.14 9.74
CA VAL A 126 18.57 12.20 9.20
C VAL A 126 17.78 11.64 8.02
N PHE A 127 16.46 11.56 8.17
CA PHE A 127 15.56 11.17 7.09
C PHE A 127 15.37 12.33 6.13
N GLU A 128 15.71 12.12 4.86
CA GLU A 128 15.43 13.07 3.79
C GLU A 128 13.91 13.14 3.55
N LYS A 129 13.34 14.35 3.58
CA LYS A 129 11.91 14.57 3.40
C LYS A 129 11.58 14.73 1.93
N TYR A 130 10.57 13.98 1.47
CA TYR A 130 10.06 14.00 0.11
C TYR A 130 8.61 14.46 0.10
N VAL A 131 8.23 15.18 -0.96
CA VAL A 131 6.86 15.72 -1.13
C VAL A 131 5.85 14.60 -1.43
N ASP A 132 6.25 13.64 -2.28
CA ASP A 132 5.43 12.51 -2.70
C ASP A 132 6.24 11.21 -2.78
N ASP A 133 5.53 10.10 -2.97
CA ASP A 133 6.11 8.77 -3.16
C ASP A 133 6.96 8.68 -4.43
N LYS A 134 6.52 9.32 -5.52
CA LYS A 134 7.23 9.34 -6.81
C LYS A 134 8.63 9.94 -6.68
N ASN A 135 8.79 11.05 -5.97
CA ASN A 135 10.09 11.68 -5.77
C ASN A 135 11.00 10.83 -4.88
N LEU A 136 10.45 10.19 -3.85
CA LEU A 136 11.18 9.23 -3.03
C LEU A 136 11.68 8.04 -3.89
N TYR A 137 10.83 7.45 -4.72
CA TYR A 137 11.23 6.32 -5.57
C TYR A 137 12.26 6.73 -6.63
N LYS A 138 12.14 7.93 -7.22
CA LYS A 138 13.17 8.47 -8.12
C LYS A 138 14.52 8.65 -7.43
N ALA A 139 14.53 9.11 -6.18
CA ALA A 139 15.76 9.24 -5.41
C ALA A 139 16.41 7.87 -5.13
N ILE A 140 15.62 6.86 -4.78
CA ILE A 140 16.10 5.47 -4.63
C ILE A 140 16.69 4.96 -5.94
N LYS A 141 15.99 5.13 -7.08
CA LYS A 141 16.50 4.71 -8.40
C LYS A 141 17.85 5.35 -8.73
N ARG A 142 18.06 6.62 -8.37
CA ARG A 142 19.31 7.33 -8.66
C ARG A 142 20.49 6.80 -7.85
N ARG A 143 20.25 6.36 -6.60
CA ARG A 143 21.31 5.84 -5.71
C ARG A 143 21.59 4.35 -5.88
N TYR A 144 20.67 3.60 -6.47
CA TYR A 144 20.81 2.15 -6.65
C TYR A 144 21.85 1.67 -7.69
N PRO A 145 22.07 2.31 -8.86
CA PRO A 145 22.96 1.77 -9.89
C PRO A 145 24.43 1.72 -9.47
N ASP A 146 24.84 2.48 -8.45
CA ASP A 146 26.18 2.45 -7.86
C ASP A 146 26.39 1.22 -6.94
N SER A 147 25.89 0.06 -7.35
CA SER A 147 25.88 -1.22 -6.64
C SER A 147 27.26 -1.75 -6.22
N ALA A 148 28.35 -1.13 -6.68
CA ALA A 148 29.69 -1.33 -6.17
C ALA A 148 29.87 -0.82 -4.72
N ASN A 149 28.94 -0.02 -4.19
CA ASN A 149 29.02 0.57 -2.86
C ASN A 149 27.87 0.11 -1.96
N SER A 150 28.10 0.15 -0.64
CA SER A 150 27.02 -0.05 0.32
C SER A 150 25.98 1.08 0.18
N ILE A 151 24.74 0.72 -0.10
CA ILE A 151 23.65 1.69 -0.22
C ILE A 151 23.02 1.89 1.16
N ARG A 152 23.07 3.11 1.66
CA ARG A 152 22.28 3.55 2.83
C ARG A 152 21.35 4.67 2.40
N PHE A 153 20.06 4.46 2.57
CA PHE A 153 19.04 5.44 2.20
C PHE A 153 18.01 5.58 3.32
N TYR A 154 17.69 6.82 3.66
CA TYR A 154 16.71 7.18 4.68
C TYR A 154 15.78 8.24 4.10
N GLY A 155 14.59 7.84 3.69
CA GLY A 155 13.60 8.73 3.09
C GLY A 155 12.30 8.72 3.86
N THR A 156 11.63 9.87 3.95
CA THR A 156 10.30 9.99 4.55
C THR A 156 9.40 10.85 3.69
N TYR A 157 8.11 10.52 3.62
CA TYR A 157 7.07 11.36 3.05
C TYR A 157 5.79 11.20 3.86
N ALA A 158 4.88 12.15 3.74
CA ALA A 158 3.59 12.13 4.42
C ALA A 158 2.46 12.17 3.40
N ILE A 159 1.37 11.48 3.70
CA ILE A 159 0.14 11.49 2.91
C ILE A 159 -1.05 11.75 3.83
N ILE A 160 -2.16 12.21 3.27
CA ILE A 160 -3.43 12.28 4.00
C ILE A 160 -3.95 10.85 4.22
N ALA A 161 -4.35 10.55 5.46
CA ALA A 161 -4.82 9.22 5.83
C ALA A 161 -6.16 8.92 5.14
N ILE A 162 -6.27 7.71 4.59
CA ILE A 162 -7.53 7.21 4.04
C ILE A 162 -8.23 6.42 5.16
N PRO A 163 -9.46 6.76 5.57
CA PRO A 163 -10.09 6.21 6.78
C PRO A 163 -10.33 4.69 6.76
N ASN A 164 -10.26 4.05 5.58
CA ASN A 164 -10.44 2.61 5.42
C ASN A 164 -9.11 1.86 5.20
N VAL A 165 -7.97 2.55 5.22
CA VAL A 165 -6.64 1.97 4.97
C VAL A 165 -5.83 2.03 6.25
N ASN A 166 -5.68 0.87 6.90
CA ASN A 166 -4.83 0.76 8.07
C ASN A 166 -3.34 0.82 7.69
N ASN A 167 -2.47 1.12 8.68
CA ASN A 167 -1.03 1.23 8.48
C ASN A 167 -0.42 -0.06 7.92
N LYS A 168 -0.98 -1.22 8.27
CA LYS A 168 -0.61 -2.54 7.70
C LYS A 168 -0.85 -2.66 6.20
N LEU A 169 -2.05 -2.31 5.72
CA LEU A 169 -2.39 -2.33 4.30
C LEU A 169 -1.57 -1.30 3.54
N LYS A 170 -1.35 -0.12 4.14
CA LYS A 170 -0.52 0.92 3.54
C LYS A 170 0.94 0.48 3.40
N ALA A 171 1.55 -0.09 4.44
CA ALA A 171 2.93 -0.60 4.37
C ALA A 171 3.10 -1.65 3.25
N ARG A 172 2.14 -2.58 3.12
CA ARG A 172 2.12 -3.57 2.02
C ARG A 172 1.90 -2.96 0.64
N GLN A 173 1.15 -1.87 0.56
CA GLN A 173 0.99 -1.13 -0.69
C GLN A 173 2.31 -0.47 -1.08
N VAL A 174 2.94 0.26 -0.14
CA VAL A 174 4.24 0.91 -0.34
C VAL A 174 5.31 -0.12 -0.74
N ALA A 175 5.30 -1.32 -0.15
CA ALA A 175 6.22 -2.38 -0.54
C ALA A 175 6.07 -2.82 -2.01
N ARG A 176 4.82 -2.99 -2.47
CA ARG A 176 4.52 -3.33 -3.88
C ARG A 176 4.88 -2.21 -4.83
N ASP A 177 4.56 -0.97 -4.45
CA ASP A 177 4.86 0.23 -5.23
C ASP A 177 6.38 0.42 -5.33
N LEU A 178 7.11 0.23 -4.23
CA LEU A 178 8.57 0.29 -4.18
C LEU A 178 9.21 -0.78 -5.09
N ARG A 179 8.76 -2.04 -4.99
CA ARG A 179 9.27 -3.15 -5.82
C ARG A 179 9.00 -2.95 -7.32
N SER A 180 7.83 -2.42 -7.67
CA SER A 180 7.46 -2.17 -9.08
C SER A 180 8.10 -0.91 -9.64
N SER A 181 8.32 0.10 -8.79
CA SER A 181 8.82 1.41 -9.20
C SER A 181 10.31 1.60 -8.95
N THR A 182 11.08 0.60 -8.51
CA THR A 182 12.53 0.71 -8.29
C THR A 182 13.22 -0.58 -8.73
N PRO A 183 14.54 -0.56 -9.01
CA PRO A 183 15.31 -1.78 -9.29
C PRO A 183 15.55 -2.68 -8.07
N LEU A 184 14.91 -2.40 -6.93
CA LEU A 184 15.04 -3.21 -5.72
C LEU A 184 14.32 -4.55 -5.89
N HIS A 185 15.03 -5.64 -5.64
CA HIS A 185 14.47 -6.98 -5.60
C HIS A 185 14.40 -7.46 -4.15
N PHE A 186 13.20 -7.83 -3.70
CA PHE A 186 12.96 -8.43 -2.39
C PHE A 186 11.70 -9.29 -2.44
N ASN A 187 11.64 -10.31 -1.58
CA ASN A 187 10.47 -11.16 -1.46
C ASN A 187 9.39 -10.46 -0.61
N LEU A 188 8.15 -10.44 -1.08
CA LEU A 188 7.02 -9.87 -0.35
C LEU A 188 6.46 -10.83 0.70
N GLU A 189 6.79 -12.12 0.60
CA GLU A 189 6.33 -13.19 1.49
C GLU A 189 7.20 -13.30 2.75
N ASP A 190 8.52 -13.05 2.62
CA ASP A 190 9.48 -13.04 3.73
C ASP A 190 9.38 -11.75 4.55
N LEU A 191 8.21 -11.59 5.18
CA LEU A 191 7.80 -10.41 5.92
C LEU A 191 7.98 -10.62 7.42
N GLU A 192 8.90 -9.86 8.03
CA GLU A 192 8.91 -9.66 9.48
C GLU A 192 8.13 -8.38 9.79
N ALA A 193 7.01 -8.50 10.51
CA ALA A 193 6.14 -7.38 10.82
C ALA A 193 5.98 -7.18 12.32
N TYR A 194 6.15 -5.94 12.76
CA TYR A 194 6.07 -5.56 14.16
C TYR A 194 5.04 -4.42 14.32
N PRO A 195 3.95 -4.62 15.08
CA PRO A 195 3.11 -3.52 15.52
C PRO A 195 3.84 -2.75 16.64
N ASP A 196 3.98 -1.44 16.47
CA ASP A 196 4.65 -0.53 17.42
C ASP A 196 3.69 0.60 17.80
N GLY A 197 2.70 0.28 18.65
CA GLY A 197 1.67 1.22 19.07
C GLY A 197 0.88 1.80 17.90
N THR A 198 1.18 3.04 17.53
CA THR A 198 0.58 3.76 16.38
C THR A 198 1.30 3.51 15.06
N ALA A 199 2.46 2.85 15.09
CA ALA A 199 3.25 2.53 13.92
C ALA A 199 3.12 1.05 13.53
N TYR A 200 3.28 0.79 12.24
CA TYR A 200 3.42 -0.56 11.70
C TYR A 200 4.72 -0.64 10.92
N ILE A 201 5.61 -1.51 11.35
CA ILE A 201 6.94 -1.68 10.78
C ILE A 201 7.00 -3.01 10.06
N VAL A 202 7.59 -2.97 8.88
CA VAL A 202 7.73 -4.10 7.97
C VAL A 202 9.18 -4.16 7.52
N HIS A 203 9.78 -5.33 7.66
CA HIS A 203 11.13 -5.60 7.18
C HIS A 203 11.10 -6.63 6.07
N TYR A 204 11.82 -6.33 4.99
CA TYR A 204 12.03 -7.24 3.87
C TYR A 204 13.52 -7.50 3.69
N LYS A 205 13.84 -8.76 3.40
CA LYS A 205 15.19 -9.18 3.00
C LYS A 205 15.37 -8.93 1.51
N CYS A 206 16.46 -8.25 1.16
CA CYS A 206 16.84 -8.01 -0.22
C CYS A 206 17.20 -9.34 -0.89
N THR A 207 16.70 -9.56 -2.10
CA THR A 207 16.97 -10.76 -2.91
C THR A 207 17.80 -10.41 -4.14
N CYS A 208 18.58 -9.33 -4.07
CA CYS A 208 19.38 -8.82 -5.18
C CYS A 208 20.30 -9.87 -5.84
N ARG A 209 20.87 -10.79 -5.03
CA ARG A 209 21.77 -11.86 -5.48
C ARG A 209 21.06 -13.18 -5.77
N ALA A 210 19.93 -13.41 -5.13
CA ALA A 210 19.04 -14.48 -5.51
C ALA A 210 18.31 -13.99 -6.77
N MET A 211 19.00 -14.04 -7.92
CA MET A 211 18.32 -13.91 -9.20
C MET A 211 17.10 -14.83 -9.07
N PRO A 212 15.85 -14.30 -9.10
CA PRO A 212 14.72 -15.20 -9.14
C PRO A 212 15.02 -16.10 -10.34
N PRO A 213 14.95 -17.44 -10.19
CA PRO A 213 15.13 -18.31 -11.35
C PRO A 213 14.23 -17.68 -12.38
N ARG A 214 14.82 -17.15 -13.46
CA ARG A 214 14.02 -16.58 -14.54
C ARG A 214 13.04 -17.69 -14.77
N ARG A 215 11.75 -17.41 -14.52
CA ARG A 215 10.70 -18.32 -14.96
C ARG A 215 10.88 -18.24 -16.45
N ALA A 216 11.80 -19.05 -16.97
CA ALA A 216 11.86 -19.38 -18.35
C ALA A 216 10.41 -19.75 -18.59
N SER A 217 9.76 -18.98 -19.45
CA SER A 217 8.54 -19.40 -20.10
C SER A 217 8.92 -20.63 -20.92
N ASP A 218 9.25 -21.71 -20.21
CA ASP A 218 9.89 -22.89 -20.71
C ASP A 218 8.74 -23.79 -21.11
N LEU A 219 8.20 -23.47 -22.29
CA LEU A 219 7.46 -24.42 -23.10
C LEU A 219 8.26 -25.73 -23.29
N SER A 220 9.57 -25.74 -23.03
CA SER A 220 10.41 -26.93 -23.00
C SER A 220 10.12 -27.88 -21.83
N ALA A 221 9.57 -27.41 -20.70
CA ALA A 221 9.15 -28.27 -19.58
C ALA A 221 7.97 -29.19 -19.95
N TYR A 222 7.26 -28.88 -21.05
CA TYR A 222 6.17 -29.69 -21.57
C TYR A 222 6.67 -30.85 -22.47
N PHE A 223 7.88 -30.77 -23.03
CA PHE A 223 8.39 -31.75 -24.00
C PHE A 223 9.42 -32.76 -23.46
N GLY A 224 9.62 -32.75 -22.14
CA GLY A 224 10.08 -33.94 -21.45
C GLY A 224 11.56 -33.97 -21.11
N SER A 225 11.83 -34.39 -19.89
CA SER A 225 12.71 -35.50 -19.54
C SER A 225 12.70 -35.63 -18.02
N LYS A 226 12.42 -36.84 -17.53
CA LYS A 226 12.40 -37.21 -16.13
C LYS A 226 13.85 -37.32 -15.61
N SER A 227 14.52 -36.22 -15.35
CA SER A 227 15.75 -36.21 -14.55
C SER A 227 15.52 -35.33 -13.33
N LYS A 228 15.53 -35.94 -12.14
CA LYS A 228 15.53 -35.21 -10.86
C LYS A 228 16.87 -34.46 -10.79
N PRO A 229 16.90 -33.12 -10.77
CA PRO A 229 18.14 -32.42 -10.42
C PRO A 229 18.39 -32.65 -8.93
N ALA A 230 19.25 -33.62 -8.63
CA ALA A 230 19.96 -33.63 -7.38
C ALA A 230 20.99 -32.50 -7.46
N VAL A 231 20.93 -31.57 -6.50
CA VAL A 231 22.06 -31.08 -5.70
C VAL A 231 21.59 -29.83 -4.98
N ASP A 232 21.47 -30.02 -3.67
CA ASP A 232 21.07 -29.09 -2.63
C ASP A 232 22.25 -28.17 -2.29
N GLU A 233 22.73 -27.40 -3.28
CA GLU A 233 23.71 -26.34 -3.04
C GLU A 233 22.95 -25.09 -2.60
N THR A 234 22.76 -24.95 -1.29
CA THR A 234 22.35 -23.67 -0.69
C THR A 234 23.31 -22.57 -1.19
N PRO A 235 22.81 -21.54 -1.89
CA PRO A 235 23.67 -20.53 -2.50
C PRO A 235 24.47 -19.81 -1.42
N LYS A 236 25.80 -19.96 -1.48
CA LYS A 236 26.74 -19.61 -0.41
C LYS A 236 26.80 -18.13 -0.03
N ASP A 237 26.14 -17.22 -0.73
CA ASP A 237 26.17 -15.78 -0.40
C ASP A 237 24.83 -15.07 -0.62
N ALA A 238 23.84 -15.38 0.22
CA ALA A 238 22.58 -14.65 0.24
C ALA A 238 22.80 -13.15 0.52
N CYS A 239 22.14 -12.31 -0.29
CA CYS A 239 22.12 -10.85 -0.14
C CYS A 239 21.68 -10.47 1.29
N ARG A 240 22.54 -9.79 2.06
CA ARG A 240 22.24 -9.34 3.44
C ARG A 240 21.54 -7.97 3.50
N GLY A 241 21.12 -7.44 2.35
CA GLY A 241 20.41 -6.16 2.29
C GLY A 241 19.07 -6.23 3.01
N ARG A 242 18.69 -5.13 3.65
CA ARG A 242 17.43 -4.99 4.39
C ARG A 242 16.68 -3.73 3.96
N ILE A 243 15.37 -3.87 3.83
CA ILE A 243 14.45 -2.80 3.45
C ILE A 243 13.40 -2.69 4.54
N ASP A 244 13.37 -1.56 5.22
CA ASP A 244 12.45 -1.30 6.31
C ASP A 244 11.43 -0.24 5.89
N ILE A 245 10.15 -0.56 6.04
CA ILE A 245 9.04 0.34 5.76
C ILE A 245 8.28 0.52 7.06
N ARG A 246 8.31 1.74 7.60
CA ARG A 246 7.56 2.14 8.79
C ARG A 246 6.45 3.09 8.38
N VAL A 247 5.22 2.75 8.73
CA VAL A 247 4.05 3.61 8.54
C VAL A 247 3.51 3.99 9.91
N GLU A 248 3.47 5.28 10.21
CA GLU A 248 2.99 5.83 11.48
C GLU A 248 1.89 6.87 11.23
N ASP A 249 0.98 7.04 12.20
CA ASP A 249 -0.03 8.09 12.12
C ASP A 249 0.65 9.47 12.24
N ASP A 250 0.28 10.40 11.36
CA ASP A 250 0.80 11.76 11.35
C ASP A 250 -0.28 12.77 11.70
N ARG A 251 -0.04 13.58 12.74
CA ARG A 251 -0.95 14.66 13.16
C ARG A 251 -0.35 16.04 12.92
N SER A 252 0.74 16.14 12.16
CA SER A 252 1.41 17.43 11.94
C SER A 252 0.71 18.37 10.96
N HIS A 253 -0.41 17.96 10.37
CA HIS A 253 -1.13 18.80 9.41
C HIS A 253 -1.84 19.96 10.12
N SER A 254 -1.57 21.20 9.71
CA SER A 254 -2.09 22.42 10.35
C SER A 254 -3.62 22.50 10.43
N LYS A 255 -4.34 21.89 9.48
CA LYS A 255 -5.81 21.83 9.45
C LYS A 255 -6.41 20.68 10.30
N GLY A 256 -5.61 19.96 11.08
CA GLY A 256 -6.08 18.84 11.91
C GLY A 256 -6.49 17.59 11.12
N TRP A 257 -6.14 17.48 9.83
CA TRP A 257 -6.36 16.27 9.06
C TRP A 257 -5.41 15.16 9.53
N LEU A 258 -5.95 13.96 9.70
CA LEU A 258 -5.15 12.79 9.99
C LEU A 258 -4.32 12.44 8.74
N GLY A 259 -3.01 12.32 8.95
CA GLY A 259 -2.06 11.87 7.96
C GLY A 259 -1.48 10.50 8.29
N GLN A 260 -0.72 9.95 7.36
CA GLN A 260 0.16 8.81 7.56
C GLN A 260 1.55 9.22 7.10
N ARG A 261 2.54 9.02 7.95
CA ARG A 261 3.96 9.23 7.61
C ARG A 261 4.59 7.90 7.27
N ILE A 262 5.23 7.85 6.12
CA ILE A 262 5.91 6.68 5.59
C ILE A 262 7.40 6.95 5.62
N LYS A 263 8.13 6.14 6.37
CA LYS A 263 9.59 6.12 6.45
C LYS A 263 10.09 4.87 5.73
N VAL A 264 11.02 5.05 4.79
CA VAL A 264 11.67 3.97 4.06
C VAL A 264 13.16 4.03 4.37
N THR A 265 13.67 2.94 4.93
CA THR A 265 15.10 2.75 5.21
C THR A 265 15.61 1.61 4.34
N LEU A 266 16.67 1.87 3.59
CA LEU A 266 17.37 0.86 2.81
C LEU A 266 18.79 0.74 3.35
N ASN A 267 19.14 -0.45 3.79
CA ASN A 267 20.49 -0.78 4.22
C ASN A 267 20.98 -1.97 3.40
N HIS A 268 21.78 -1.68 2.39
CA HIS A 268 22.40 -2.68 1.55
C HIS A 268 23.91 -2.67 1.77
N PRO A 269 24.52 -3.75 2.27
CA PRO A 269 25.98 -3.81 2.37
C PRO A 269 26.62 -3.79 0.98
N LYS A 270 27.90 -3.42 0.93
CA LYS A 270 28.69 -3.44 -0.29
C LYS A 270 28.66 -4.87 -0.86
N MET A 271 28.37 -4.97 -2.16
CA MET A 271 28.39 -6.24 -2.89
C MET A 271 29.81 -6.75 -3.08
#